data_AF-A0AAV5E2B7-F1
#
_entry.id   AF-A0AAV5E2B7-F1
#
_cell.length_a   1.000
_cell.length_b   1.000
_cell.length_c   1.000
_cell.angle_alpha   90.00
_cell.angle_beta   90.00
_cell.angle_gamma   90.00
#
_symmetry.space_group_name_H-M   'P 1'
#
loop_
_entity.id
_entity.type
_entity.pdbx_description
1 polymer ?
#
loop_
_entity_poly.entity_id
_entity_poly.type
_entity_poly.pdbx_seq_one_letter_code
_entity_poly.pdbx_strand_id
1 'polypeptide(L)'
;MRDEYIEALDKGLKILAGFNLIDLFPGSWLSRMLGNGSLKAARELHNKIDRFTQAIIQDHATKRTTTTTTSDDRRAEDILDILLRFQKEGALGITLTREVLSGVMFLRDFRDHNYMDHMSELVRNPSLMEQAQAEVRHVLHGKSTVREADIQGKLPFLQMVIKETLRMHPPALLLLPRHPSEQTNAMGYDIPMGAMVFVKSRHNIGLISC
;
A
#
# COMPACT_ATOMS: atom_id res chain seq x y z
N MET A 1 -16.73 -5.34 10.92
CA MET A 1 -16.45 -4.65 9.63
C MET A 1 -14.97 -4.35 9.43
N ARG A 2 -14.31 -3.50 10.23
CA ARG A 2 -12.87 -3.18 10.04
C ARG A 2 -11.96 -4.40 10.19
N ASP A 3 -12.14 -5.19 11.25
CA ASP A 3 -11.29 -6.37 11.50
C ASP A 3 -11.46 -7.45 10.42
N GLU A 4 -12.70 -7.67 9.96
CA GLU A 4 -13.00 -8.59 8.86
C GLU A 4 -12.43 -8.15 7.52
N TYR A 5 -12.31 -6.84 7.30
CA TYR A 5 -11.68 -6.27 6.12
C TYR A 5 -10.15 -6.43 6.18
N ILE A 6 -9.54 -6.18 7.33
CA ILE A 6 -8.10 -6.40 7.56
C ILE A 6 -7.75 -7.89 7.38
N GLU A 7 -8.56 -8.80 7.93
CA GLU A 7 -8.37 -10.24 7.74
C GLU A 7 -8.49 -10.65 6.26
N ALA A 8 -9.41 -10.01 5.52
CA ALA A 8 -9.50 -10.21 4.07
C ALA A 8 -8.26 -9.69 3.35
N LEU A 9 -7.74 -8.51 3.71
CA LEU A 9 -6.50 -7.98 3.14
C LEU A 9 -5.29 -8.88 3.41
N ASP A 10 -5.13 -9.39 4.63
CA ASP A 10 -4.04 -10.31 4.98
C ASP A 10 -4.12 -11.63 4.19
N LYS A 11 -5.33 -12.20 4.07
CA LYS A 11 -5.58 -13.35 3.19
C LYS A 11 -5.24 -13.04 1.73
N GLY A 12 -5.53 -11.82 1.28
CA GLY A 12 -5.21 -11.36 -0.08
C GLY A 12 -3.72 -11.27 -0.32
N LEU A 13 -3.00 -10.69 0.63
CA LEU A 13 -1.55 -10.62 0.56
C LEU A 13 -0.93 -12.02 0.55
N LYS A 14 -1.43 -12.96 1.37
CA LYS A 14 -0.95 -14.35 1.38
C LYS A 14 -1.21 -15.07 0.06
N ILE A 15 -2.36 -14.86 -0.56
CA ILE A 15 -2.69 -15.45 -1.87
C ILE A 15 -1.84 -14.81 -2.97
N LEU A 16 -1.61 -13.49 -2.91
CA LEU A 16 -0.82 -12.75 -3.89
C LEU A 16 0.68 -13.05 -3.78
N ALA A 17 1.17 -13.26 -2.56
CA ALA A 17 2.55 -13.68 -2.28
C ALA A 17 2.77 -15.19 -2.51
N GLY A 18 1.71 -15.98 -2.51
CA GLY A 18 1.76 -17.43 -2.75
C GLY A 18 1.97 -17.77 -4.22
N PHE A 19 2.70 -18.88 -4.46
CA PHE A 19 2.91 -19.37 -5.82
C PHE A 19 1.62 -20.01 -6.37
N ASN A 20 1.04 -19.41 -7.41
CA ASN A 20 -0.03 -20.05 -8.18
C ASN A 20 0.55 -20.90 -9.31
N LEU A 21 0.29 -22.21 -9.29
CA LEU A 21 0.72 -23.13 -10.37
C LEU A 21 0.17 -22.71 -11.74
N ILE A 22 -0.97 -22.04 -11.75
CA ILE A 22 -1.65 -21.57 -12.96
C ILE A 22 -0.90 -20.40 -13.60
N ASP A 23 -0.30 -19.52 -12.80
CA ASP A 23 0.50 -18.40 -13.31
C ASP A 23 1.87 -18.89 -13.82
N LEU A 24 2.41 -19.95 -13.22
CA LEU A 24 3.70 -20.53 -13.62
C LEU A 24 3.59 -21.45 -14.85
N PHE A 25 2.46 -22.16 -14.99
CA PHE A 25 2.23 -23.12 -16.07
C PHE A 25 0.82 -22.97 -16.67
N PRO A 26 0.54 -21.91 -17.45
CA PRO A 26 -0.80 -21.61 -17.94
C PRO A 26 -1.36 -22.67 -18.91
N GLY A 27 -0.48 -23.41 -19.61
CA GLY A 27 -0.87 -24.46 -20.57
C GLY A 27 -1.04 -25.86 -19.97
N SER A 28 -0.71 -26.08 -18.70
CA SER A 28 -0.79 -27.40 -18.08
C SER A 28 -2.21 -27.70 -17.59
N TRP A 29 -2.73 -28.88 -17.93
CA TRP A 29 -4.03 -29.32 -17.39
C TRP A 29 -3.94 -29.64 -15.89
N LEU A 30 -2.77 -30.07 -15.40
CA LEU A 30 -2.49 -30.34 -13.99
C LEU A 30 -2.45 -29.06 -13.14
N SER A 31 -1.91 -27.97 -13.69
CA SER A 31 -1.92 -26.67 -12.99
C SER A 31 -3.35 -26.15 -12.83
N ARG A 32 -4.19 -26.31 -13.86
CA ARG A 32 -5.63 -25.95 -13.79
C ARG A 32 -6.39 -26.83 -12.80
N MET A 33 -6.07 -28.12 -12.70
CA MET A 33 -6.72 -29.04 -11.77
C MET A 33 -6.34 -28.75 -10.31
N LEU A 34 -5.04 -28.57 -10.03
CA LEU A 34 -4.54 -28.35 -8.66
C LEU A 34 -4.68 -26.89 -8.20
N GLY A 35 -4.60 -25.92 -9.11
CA GLY A 35 -4.73 -24.49 -8.82
C GLY A 35 -6.18 -23.98 -8.77
N ASN A 36 -7.18 -24.83 -9.05
CA ASN A 36 -8.58 -24.40 -9.03
C ASN A 36 -9.03 -23.96 -7.62
N GLY A 37 -8.44 -24.55 -6.58
CA GLY A 37 -8.69 -24.17 -5.18
C GLY A 37 -8.19 -22.75 -4.86
N SER A 38 -6.96 -22.41 -5.27
CA SER A 38 -6.40 -21.07 -5.04
C SER A 38 -7.11 -20.00 -5.87
N LEU A 39 -7.48 -20.30 -7.12
CA LEU A 39 -8.31 -19.40 -7.94
C LEU A 39 -9.69 -19.16 -7.32
N LYS A 40 -10.32 -20.20 -6.77
CA LYS A 40 -11.62 -20.06 -6.11
C LYS A 40 -11.49 -19.20 -4.85
N ALA A 41 -10.48 -19.45 -4.02
CA ALA A 41 -10.19 -18.64 -2.84
C ALA A 41 -9.89 -17.17 -3.22
N ALA A 42 -9.13 -16.93 -4.28
CA ALA A 42 -8.84 -15.59 -4.79
C ALA A 42 -10.11 -14.86 -5.26
N ARG A 43 -11.00 -15.54 -5.98
CA ARG A 43 -12.29 -14.98 -6.42
C ARG A 43 -13.22 -14.67 -5.25
N GLU A 44 -13.34 -15.60 -4.30
CA GLU A 44 -14.14 -15.37 -3.09
C GLU A 44 -13.64 -14.18 -2.30
N LEU A 45 -12.31 -14.04 -2.21
CA LEU A 45 -11.70 -12.92 -1.54
C LEU A 45 -11.91 -11.60 -2.29
N HIS A 46 -11.69 -11.59 -3.61
CA HIS A 46 -11.92 -10.42 -4.45
C HIS A 46 -13.36 -9.93 -4.29
N ASN A 47 -14.34 -10.83 -4.34
CA ASN A 47 -15.74 -10.50 -4.10
C ASN A 47 -15.98 -9.91 -2.69
N LYS A 48 -15.26 -10.40 -1.68
CA LYS A 48 -15.38 -9.89 -0.30
C LYS A 48 -14.81 -8.48 -0.18
N ILE A 49 -13.62 -8.23 -0.73
CA ILE A 49 -12.98 -6.91 -0.75
C ILE A 49 -13.85 -5.92 -1.54
N ASP A 50 -14.32 -6.31 -2.72
CA ASP A 50 -15.16 -5.45 -3.57
C ASP A 50 -16.45 -5.02 -2.87
N ARG A 51 -17.10 -5.93 -2.11
CA ARG A 51 -18.29 -5.58 -1.32
C ARG A 51 -17.98 -4.52 -0.26
N PHE A 52 -16.84 -4.63 0.43
CA PHE A 52 -16.44 -3.64 1.44
C PHE A 52 -16.12 -2.30 0.79
N THR A 53 -15.31 -2.30 -0.26
CA THR A 53 -15.00 -1.08 -1.03
C THR A 53 -16.27 -0.43 -1.54
N GLN A 54 -17.22 -1.21 -2.06
CA GLN A 54 -18.51 -0.71 -2.55
C GLN A 54 -19.35 -0.08 -1.43
N ALA A 55 -19.42 -0.71 -0.26
CA ALA A 55 -20.13 -0.15 0.89
C ALA A 55 -19.54 1.20 1.32
N ILE A 56 -18.21 1.34 1.30
CA ILE A 56 -17.51 2.58 1.68
C ILE A 56 -17.74 3.67 0.64
N ILE A 57 -17.63 3.34 -0.66
CA ILE A 57 -17.94 4.28 -1.74
C ILE A 57 -19.39 4.79 -1.63
N GLN A 58 -20.34 3.88 -1.36
CA GLN A 58 -21.75 4.23 -1.24
C GLN A 58 -22.02 5.10 0.00
N ASP A 59 -21.38 4.80 1.13
CA ASP A 59 -21.48 5.62 2.34
C ASP A 59 -20.96 7.05 2.12
N HIS A 60 -19.81 7.20 1.45
CA HIS A 60 -19.25 8.50 1.07
C HIS A 60 -20.13 9.26 0.07
N ALA A 61 -20.67 8.57 -0.94
CA ALA A 61 -21.60 9.18 -1.91
C ALA A 61 -22.89 9.67 -1.23
N THR A 62 -23.43 8.89 -0.28
CA THR A 62 -24.68 9.22 0.43
C THR A 62 -24.48 10.38 1.40
N LYS A 63 -23.38 10.37 2.18
CA LYS A 63 -23.01 11.48 3.07
C LYS A 63 -22.87 12.80 2.32
N ARG A 64 -22.35 12.79 1.09
CA ARG A 64 -22.28 13.99 0.26
C ARG A 64 -23.66 14.51 -0.14
N THR A 65 -24.62 13.64 -0.47
CA THR A 65 -25.98 14.09 -0.84
C THR A 65 -26.73 14.75 0.32
N THR A 66 -26.54 14.28 1.56
CA THR A 66 -27.21 14.82 2.76
C THR A 66 -26.55 16.10 3.31
N THR A 67 -25.28 16.34 3.00
CA THR A 67 -24.55 17.53 3.51
C THR A 67 -24.77 18.79 2.66
N THR A 68 -25.48 18.69 1.54
CA THR A 68 -25.81 19.85 0.69
C THR A 68 -26.75 20.88 1.35
N THR A 69 -27.34 20.56 2.50
CA THR A 69 -28.30 21.44 3.21
C THR A 69 -27.75 22.19 4.42
N THR A 70 -26.50 21.98 4.83
CA THR A 70 -25.91 22.76 5.93
C THR A 70 -24.47 23.12 5.60
N SER A 71 -24.32 24.37 5.17
CA SER A 71 -23.08 25.12 5.20
C SER A 71 -22.38 24.96 6.55
N ASP A 72 -21.07 24.75 6.50
CA ASP A 72 -20.13 24.74 7.64
C ASP A 72 -19.84 23.38 8.28
N ASP A 73 -19.25 22.46 7.52
CA ASP A 73 -18.30 21.52 8.13
C ASP A 73 -17.12 21.32 7.16
N ARG A 74 -15.99 21.96 7.48
CA ARG A 74 -14.69 21.73 6.83
C ARG A 74 -14.17 20.34 7.21
N ARG A 75 -14.95 19.28 6.99
CA ARG A 75 -14.46 17.91 7.05
C ARG A 75 -13.43 17.78 5.94
N ALA A 76 -12.21 17.44 6.34
CA ALA A 76 -11.10 17.18 5.44
C ALA A 76 -11.59 16.31 4.28
N GLU A 77 -11.51 16.83 3.05
CA GLU A 77 -11.86 16.07 1.87
C GLU A 77 -11.01 14.79 1.85
N ASP A 78 -11.64 13.62 1.93
CA ASP A 78 -10.92 12.36 1.83
C ASP A 78 -10.41 12.17 0.39
N ILE A 79 -9.34 11.39 0.21
CA ILE A 79 -8.81 11.04 -1.11
C ILE A 79 -9.91 10.45 -1.99
N LEU A 80 -10.81 9.65 -1.39
CA LEU A 80 -11.99 9.08 -2.05
C LEU A 80 -12.96 10.17 -2.53
N ASP A 81 -13.18 11.21 -1.74
CA ASP A 81 -14.05 12.33 -2.06
C ASP A 81 -13.49 13.18 -3.21
N ILE A 82 -12.17 13.38 -3.23
CA ILE A 82 -11.47 14.08 -4.30
C ILE A 82 -11.56 13.28 -5.61
N LEU A 83 -11.30 11.97 -5.57
CA LEU A 83 -11.38 11.07 -6.73
C LEU A 83 -12.80 11.04 -7.33
N LEU A 84 -13.84 10.94 -6.49
CA LEU A 84 -15.23 10.96 -6.93
C LEU A 84 -15.64 12.33 -7.53
N ARG A 85 -15.07 13.44 -7.03
CA ARG A 85 -15.32 14.78 -7.61
C ARG A 85 -14.74 14.86 -9.03
N PHE A 86 -13.49 14.46 -9.19
CA PHE A 86 -12.83 14.46 -10.50
C PHE A 86 -13.49 13.52 -11.52
N GLN A 87 -14.06 12.39 -11.06
CA GLN A 87 -14.87 11.52 -11.91
C GLN A 87 -16.10 12.25 -12.47
N LYS A 88 -16.79 13.04 -11.64
CA LYS A 88 -18.01 13.77 -12.04
C LYS A 88 -17.72 14.95 -12.96
N GLU A 89 -16.56 15.59 -12.78
CA GLU A 89 -16.11 16.73 -13.58
C GLU A 89 -15.52 16.32 -14.94
N GLY A 90 -15.34 15.02 -15.20
CA GLY A 90 -14.82 14.52 -16.47
C GLY A 90 -13.36 14.91 -16.76
N ALA A 91 -12.63 15.38 -15.74
CA ALA A 91 -11.30 15.98 -15.88
C ALA A 91 -10.16 14.95 -15.98
N LEU A 92 -10.40 13.72 -15.52
CA LEU A 92 -9.47 12.61 -15.73
C LEU A 92 -9.80 11.99 -17.08
N GLY A 93 -8.94 12.14 -18.08
CA GLY A 93 -9.02 11.42 -19.37
C GLY A 93 -8.89 9.88 -19.25
N ILE A 94 -9.04 9.37 -18.03
CA ILE A 94 -9.06 7.97 -17.63
C ILE A 94 -10.43 7.77 -16.99
N THR A 95 -11.23 6.84 -17.51
CA THR A 95 -12.41 6.36 -16.80
C THR A 95 -11.93 5.80 -15.47
N LEU A 96 -12.23 6.50 -14.37
CA LEU A 96 -11.92 6.03 -13.03
C LEU A 96 -12.82 4.82 -12.76
N THR A 97 -12.38 3.65 -13.22
CA THR A 97 -13.12 2.41 -13.06
C THR A 97 -13.07 2.00 -11.60
N ARG A 98 -14.12 1.32 -11.15
CA ARG A 98 -14.24 0.84 -9.77
C ARG A 98 -13.04 0.02 -9.33
N GLU A 99 -12.39 -0.68 -10.26
CA GLU A 99 -11.14 -1.40 -9.99
C GLU A 99 -9.99 -0.47 -9.58
N VAL A 100 -9.86 0.70 -10.20
CA VAL A 100 -8.82 1.69 -9.86
C VAL A 100 -9.05 2.24 -8.46
N LEU A 101 -10.30 2.51 -8.11
CA LEU A 101 -10.67 3.00 -6.79
C LEU A 101 -10.43 1.96 -5.70
N SER A 102 -10.81 0.71 -5.98
CA SER A 102 -10.52 -0.44 -5.12
C SER A 102 -9.01 -0.65 -4.95
N GLY A 103 -8.24 -0.49 -6.03
CA GLY A 103 -6.77 -0.56 -5.99
C GLY A 103 -6.13 0.54 -5.14
N VAL A 104 -6.57 1.79 -5.26
CA VAL A 104 -6.05 2.90 -4.43
C VAL A 104 -6.36 2.67 -2.95
N MET A 105 -7.57 2.19 -2.63
CA MET A 105 -7.97 1.89 -1.27
C MET A 105 -7.12 0.75 -0.67
N PHE A 106 -6.92 -0.32 -1.44
CA PHE A 106 -6.01 -1.40 -1.08
C PHE A 106 -4.62 -0.85 -0.76
N LEU A 107 -4.01 -0.08 -1.67
CA LEU A 107 -2.67 0.49 -1.49
C LEU A 107 -2.55 1.41 -0.27
N ARG A 108 -3.59 2.21 0.03
CA ARG A 108 -3.65 3.07 1.22
C ARG A 108 -3.59 2.22 2.48
N ASP A 109 -4.44 1.19 2.58
CA ASP A 109 -4.60 0.41 3.80
C ASP A 109 -3.40 -0.52 4.06
N PHE A 110 -2.65 -0.91 3.01
CA PHE A 110 -1.35 -1.57 3.17
C PHE A 110 -0.29 -0.70 3.86
N ARG A 111 -0.34 0.62 3.72
CA ARG A 111 0.61 1.50 4.41
C ARG A 111 0.41 1.46 5.92
N ASP A 112 -0.84 1.36 6.36
CA ASP A 112 -1.20 1.44 7.77
C ASP A 112 -0.86 0.17 8.56
N HIS A 113 -0.76 -0.98 7.90
CA HIS A 113 -0.48 -2.25 8.58
C HIS A 113 1.00 -2.42 8.99
N ASN A 114 1.94 -1.82 8.26
CA ASN A 114 3.38 -2.02 8.51
C ASN A 114 3.93 -1.20 9.68
N TYR A 115 3.18 -0.23 10.23
CA TYR A 115 3.68 0.63 11.32
C TYR A 115 4.00 -0.16 12.60
N MET A 116 3.25 -1.22 12.89
CA MET A 116 3.44 -2.00 14.11
C MET A 116 4.77 -2.78 14.09
N ASP A 117 5.11 -3.38 12.96
CA ASP A 117 6.39 -4.08 12.77
C ASP A 117 7.56 -3.08 12.86
N HIS A 118 7.38 -1.88 12.32
CA HIS A 118 8.37 -0.82 12.38
C HIS A 118 8.66 -0.33 13.81
N MET A 119 7.63 -0.21 14.65
CA MET A 119 7.78 0.19 16.05
C MET A 119 8.45 -0.89 16.90
N SER A 120 8.26 -2.17 16.55
CA SER A 120 8.88 -3.29 17.28
C SER A 120 10.41 -3.27 17.21
N GLU A 121 10.98 -2.90 16.06
CA GLU A 121 12.43 -2.76 15.87
C GLU A 121 12.99 -1.56 16.65
N LEU A 122 12.24 -0.46 16.73
CA LEU A 122 12.67 0.70 17.52
C LEU A 122 12.64 0.40 19.02
N VAL A 123 11.64 -0.37 19.50
CA VAL A 123 11.54 -0.80 20.91
C VAL A 123 12.67 -1.76 21.30
N ARG A 124 13.17 -2.57 20.35
CA ARG A 124 14.31 -3.47 20.57
C ARG A 124 15.63 -2.74 20.82
N ASN A 125 15.77 -1.49 20.40
CA ASN A 125 16.95 -0.67 20.66
C ASN A 125 16.60 0.58 21.50
N PRO A 126 16.59 0.45 22.84
CA PRO A 126 16.13 1.51 23.73
C PRO A 126 16.96 2.80 23.61
N SER A 127 18.25 2.71 23.28
CA SER A 127 19.11 3.87 23.10
C SER A 127 18.72 4.70 21.85
N LEU A 128 18.37 4.03 20.74
CA LEU A 128 17.87 4.73 19.54
C LEU A 128 16.46 5.31 19.78
N MET A 129 15.61 4.60 20.54
CA MET A 129 14.29 5.10 20.93
C MET A 129 14.42 6.38 21.76
N GLU A 130 15.32 6.42 22.73
CA GLU A 130 15.55 7.60 23.57
C GLU A 130 16.02 8.81 22.73
N GLN A 131 16.94 8.58 21.80
CA GLN A 131 17.41 9.63 20.88
C GLN A 131 16.30 10.15 19.97
N ALA A 132 15.46 9.27 19.40
CA ALA A 132 14.31 9.67 18.58
C ALA A 132 13.29 10.47 19.40
N GLN A 133 12.98 10.03 20.62
CA GLN A 133 12.06 10.75 21.51
C GLN A 133 12.63 12.10 21.94
N ALA A 134 13.94 12.20 22.19
CA ALA A 134 14.61 13.45 22.53
C ALA A 134 14.54 14.45 21.38
N GLU A 135 14.79 14.01 20.14
CA GLU A 135 14.67 14.85 18.93
C GLU A 135 13.24 15.38 18.76
N VAL A 136 12.24 14.51 18.88
CA VAL A 136 10.82 14.88 18.78
C VAL A 136 10.43 15.88 19.87
N ARG A 137 10.82 15.63 21.13
CA ARG A 137 10.54 16.55 22.25
C ARG A 137 11.22 17.91 22.05
N HIS A 138 12.44 17.90 21.52
CA HIS A 138 13.19 19.12 21.24
C HIS A 138 12.52 19.97 20.15
N VAL A 139 12.08 19.36 19.05
CA VAL A 139 11.48 20.08 17.91
C VAL A 139 10.04 20.54 18.20
N LEU A 140 9.27 19.73 18.91
CA LEU A 140 7.85 20.01 19.15
C LEU A 140 7.60 20.82 20.42
N HIS A 141 8.61 21.00 21.28
CA HIS A 141 8.53 21.75 22.54
C HIS A 141 7.31 21.40 23.41
N GLY A 142 6.85 20.14 23.39
CA GLY A 142 5.70 19.69 24.17
C GLY A 142 4.33 20.09 23.61
N LYS A 143 4.23 20.52 22.34
CA LYS A 143 2.94 20.71 21.66
C LYS A 143 2.12 19.41 21.69
N SER A 144 0.87 19.51 22.14
CA SER A 144 -0.09 18.39 22.17
C SER A 144 -0.65 18.05 20.79
N THR A 145 -0.77 19.04 19.91
CA THR A 145 -1.25 18.87 18.53
C THR A 145 -0.14 19.26 17.56
N VAL A 146 0.25 18.30 16.74
CA VAL A 146 1.36 18.46 15.79
C VAL A 146 0.80 18.57 14.37
N ARG A 147 1.22 19.58 13.61
CA ARG A 147 0.91 19.69 12.18
C ARG A 147 2.10 19.24 11.34
N GLU A 148 1.87 18.82 10.10
CA GLU A 148 2.94 18.40 9.18
C GLU A 148 4.00 19.50 8.99
N ALA A 149 3.58 20.77 8.90
CA ALA A 149 4.48 21.93 8.80
C ALA A 149 5.37 22.12 10.04
N ASP A 150 4.96 21.62 11.22
CA ASP A 150 5.78 21.68 12.43
C ASP A 150 6.94 20.68 12.40
N ILE A 151 6.82 19.60 11.60
CA ILE A 151 7.76 18.48 11.54
C ILE A 151 8.65 18.52 10.29
N GLN A 152 8.15 19.10 9.20
CA GLN A 152 8.78 19.01 7.88
C GLN A 152 10.23 19.52 7.90
N GLY A 153 11.17 18.63 7.58
CA GLY A 153 12.61 18.94 7.54
C GLY A 153 13.30 19.12 8.90
N LYS A 154 12.61 18.94 10.03
CA LYS A 154 13.14 19.22 11.37
C LYS A 154 13.50 17.97 12.19
N LEU A 155 13.13 16.77 11.72
CA LEU A 155 13.41 15.49 12.40
C LEU A 155 14.35 14.58 11.56
N PRO A 156 15.62 14.96 11.35
CA PRO A 156 16.55 14.17 10.56
C PRO A 156 16.82 12.77 11.13
N PHE A 157 16.92 12.61 12.45
CA PHE A 157 17.19 11.32 13.08
C PHE A 157 15.99 10.38 12.94
N LEU A 158 14.78 10.85 13.23
CA LEU A 158 13.56 10.06 13.02
C LEU A 158 13.40 9.64 11.54
N GLN A 159 13.73 10.52 10.59
CA GLN A 159 13.73 10.17 9.17
C GLN A 159 14.75 9.08 8.84
N MET A 160 15.94 9.11 9.44
CA MET A 160 16.93 8.03 9.27
C MET A 160 16.44 6.71 9.85
N VAL A 161 15.83 6.74 11.03
CA VAL A 161 15.20 5.55 11.64
C VAL A 161 14.14 4.97 10.71
N ILE A 162 13.22 5.79 10.19
CA ILE A 162 12.19 5.33 9.25
C ILE A 162 12.82 4.72 7.99
N LYS A 163 13.84 5.36 7.41
CA LYS A 163 14.55 4.84 6.23
C LYS A 163 15.22 3.50 6.51
N GLU A 164 15.88 3.36 7.65
CA GLU A 164 16.57 2.13 8.03
C GLU A 164 15.57 1.01 8.31
N THR A 165 14.46 1.33 8.95
CA THR A 165 13.39 0.36 9.18
C THR A 165 12.75 -0.10 7.86
N LEU A 166 12.52 0.80 6.91
CA LEU A 166 12.03 0.45 5.56
C LEU A 166 13.06 -0.34 4.74
N ARG A 167 14.37 -0.13 4.99
CA ARG A 167 15.44 -0.93 4.38
C ARG A 167 15.40 -2.38 4.88
N MET A 168 15.20 -2.56 6.18
CA MET A 168 15.11 -3.88 6.82
C MET A 168 13.74 -4.55 6.60
N HIS A 169 12.66 -3.78 6.49
CA HIS A 169 11.31 -4.31 6.31
C HIS A 169 10.66 -3.60 5.13
N PRO A 170 11.09 -3.91 3.89
CA PRO A 170 10.52 -3.32 2.69
C PRO A 170 9.03 -3.69 2.61
N PRO A 171 8.12 -2.72 2.51
CA PRO A 171 6.71 -3.00 2.36
C PRO A 171 6.46 -3.93 1.17
N ALA A 172 5.57 -4.91 1.34
CA ALA A 172 5.28 -5.92 0.32
C ALA A 172 4.90 -5.33 -1.05
N LEU A 173 4.34 -4.11 -1.10
CA LEU A 173 4.04 -3.38 -2.32
C LEU A 173 5.25 -3.12 -3.22
N LEU A 174 6.47 -3.05 -2.67
CA LEU A 174 7.70 -2.88 -3.45
C LEU A 174 8.16 -4.18 -4.12
N LEU A 175 7.64 -5.33 -3.69
CA LEU A 175 7.99 -6.66 -4.20
C LEU A 175 7.04 -7.14 -5.32
N LEU A 176 6.09 -6.30 -5.74
CA LEU A 176 5.15 -6.64 -6.80
C LEU A 176 5.90 -6.96 -8.10
N PRO A 177 5.49 -8.02 -8.83
CA PRO A 177 6.09 -8.35 -10.12
C PRO A 177 5.91 -7.20 -11.09
N ARG A 178 6.99 -6.86 -11.80
CA ARG A 178 6.97 -5.87 -12.88
C ARG A 178 6.86 -6.58 -14.22
N HIS A 179 6.04 -6.04 -15.11
CA HIS A 179 5.90 -6.49 -16.49
C HIS A 179 6.37 -5.38 -17.43
N PRO A 180 7.51 -5.57 -18.15
CA PRO A 180 7.95 -4.62 -19.16
C PRO A 180 6.93 -4.51 -20.29
N SER A 181 6.52 -3.27 -20.60
CA SER A 181 5.63 -2.96 -21.72
C SER A 181 6.32 -3.11 -23.08
N GLU A 182 7.66 -3.03 -23.10
CA GLU A 182 8.50 -3.16 -24.28
C GLU A 182 9.74 -4.00 -23.93
N GLN A 183 10.38 -4.59 -24.95
CA GLN A 183 11.65 -5.28 -24.77
C GLN A 183 12.71 -4.30 -24.29
N THR A 184 13.36 -4.60 -23.17
CA THR A 184 14.31 -3.70 -22.51
C THR A 184 15.57 -4.45 -22.13
N ASN A 185 16.72 -3.81 -22.33
CA ASN A 185 17.98 -4.33 -21.80
C ASN A 185 18.17 -3.84 -20.35
N ALA A 186 18.36 -4.76 -19.42
CA ALA A 186 18.73 -4.46 -18.04
C ALA A 186 20.07 -5.12 -17.71
N MET A 187 21.07 -4.30 -17.35
CA MET A 187 22.40 -4.78 -16.94
C MET A 187 23.08 -5.71 -17.96
N GLY A 188 22.85 -5.49 -19.26
CA GLY A 188 23.40 -6.31 -20.34
C GLY A 188 22.54 -7.53 -20.72
N TYR A 189 21.41 -7.77 -20.04
CA TYR A 189 20.46 -8.83 -20.37
C TYR A 189 19.24 -8.28 -21.08
N ASP A 190 18.88 -8.88 -22.22
CA ASP A 190 17.65 -8.54 -22.94
C ASP A 190 16.45 -9.20 -22.26
N ILE A 191 15.56 -8.37 -21.72
CA ILE A 191 14.31 -8.79 -21.10
C ILE A 191 13.19 -8.69 -22.13
N PRO A 192 12.53 -9.80 -22.51
CA PRO A 192 11.45 -9.77 -23.47
C PRO A 192 10.21 -9.10 -22.89
N MET A 193 9.41 -8.49 -23.78
CA MET A 193 8.11 -7.92 -23.44
C MET A 193 7.22 -8.96 -22.75
N GLY A 194 6.54 -8.55 -21.67
CA GLY A 194 5.65 -9.43 -20.91
C GLY A 194 6.33 -10.39 -19.93
N ALA A 195 7.67 -10.39 -19.84
CA ALA A 195 8.37 -11.14 -18.80
C ALA A 195 7.97 -10.68 -17.39
N MET A 196 7.84 -11.63 -16.45
CA MET A 196 7.58 -11.33 -15.05
C MET A 196 8.91 -11.09 -14.32
N VAL A 197 9.17 -9.84 -13.92
CA VAL A 197 10.41 -9.44 -13.25
C VAL A 197 10.16 -9.18 -11.78
N PHE A 198 10.79 -9.98 -10.91
CA PHE A 198 10.74 -9.77 -9.46
C PHE A 198 11.92 -8.90 -9.01
N VAL A 199 11.61 -7.74 -8.43
CA VAL A 199 12.63 -6.89 -7.80
C VAL A 199 12.81 -7.36 -6.37
N LYS A 200 13.94 -8.01 -6.09
CA LYS A 200 14.32 -8.34 -4.71
C LYS A 200 14.85 -7.09 -4.03
N SER A 201 14.23 -6.68 -2.93
CA SER A 201 14.83 -5.69 -2.03
C SER A 201 15.98 -6.37 -1.26
N ARG A 202 17.23 -5.98 -1.55
CA ARG A 202 18.41 -6.53 -0.88
C ARG A 202 18.42 -6.14 0.60
N HIS A 203 18.31 -7.13 1.49
CA HIS A 203 18.70 -7.01 2.89
C HIS A 203 20.24 -7.10 3.02
N ASN A 204 20.92 -5.99 3.33
CA ASN A 204 22.31 -5.90 3.89
C ASN A 204 23.47 -6.34 2.94
N ILE A 205 24.69 -5.78 2.81
CA ILE A 205 25.55 -4.76 3.48
C ILE A 205 26.57 -4.29 2.41
N GLY A 206 27.04 -3.03 2.48
CA GLY A 206 28.43 -2.55 2.30
C GLY A 206 29.30 -2.94 1.10
N LEU A 207 30.12 -1.96 0.69
CA LEU A 207 31.21 -2.02 -0.29
C LEU A 207 30.77 -2.14 -1.76
N ILE A 208 30.49 -1.00 -2.41
CA ILE A 208 31.19 -0.63 -3.64
C ILE A 208 31.40 0.89 -3.58
N SER A 209 32.52 1.27 -2.98
CA SER A 209 33.27 2.38 -3.52
C SER A 209 33.90 1.85 -4.81
N CYS A 210 33.47 2.40 -5.94
CA CYS A 210 34.25 2.57 -7.16
C CYS A 210 33.66 3.78 -7.88
#